data_AF-A0AAV5V1J3-F1
#
_entry.id   AF-A0AAV5V1J3-F1
#
_cell.length_a   1.000
_cell.length_b   1.000
_cell.length_c   1.000
_cell.angle_alpha   90.00
_cell.angle_beta   90.00
_cell.angle_gamma   90.00
#
_symmetry.space_group_name_H-M   'P 1'
#
loop_
_entity.id
_entity.type
_entity.pdbx_description
1 polymer ?
#
loop_
_entity_poly.entity_id
_entity_poly.type
_entity_poly.pdbx_seq_one_letter_code
_entity_poly.pdbx_strand_id
1 'polypeptide(L)'
;NSSLTGVCIMMVDEQMRGHDLRGIIQGSLNPLVSRFRLSYNMLLNLLERREVAPEAMLEMSLRRYQSTLEAPQIKIKIAALERSLTALQLPVATKDQVETYLALEKAINRINLTTKKMYMSLAYLIPFLSAGRLVKIKHELLDFGWGVIVGFQRKDDPDDRSLRIYIVEVFLQVDAASCRDFNNTGVLKPAGPEGKSTWEVVPMTVNCIDEIALARFFVPQKLEMAEHREKFGKLIKDFVSIRMVNSPTLLDPIRYMGVKNPALREALDKKASFERQLSQHSLTALKRGSERERDEFEQMTKAYREKANKEEKIKQLRQQLKKTKADIRIGTELFRRKEVLLKLGYIKDDDALTKKGRIAAQISTGDELLLTELLVGGELDKVESNAELAAILSCFVCDEPSAGKLSRTLTDHLKLIHNYAKKIARQINKTGQEIVEGEYVDSFKPSLMDAVRQWVNGVAFAALLKNTDLYEGSIVRCLRRLEELTKEMGAAASIGGFNHLQDRFDDIRTAIKRDIVFAASLYL
;
A
#
# COMPACT_ATOMS: atom_id res chain seq x y z
N ASN A 1 14.84 -35.10 -26.87
CA ASN A 1 14.27 -35.50 -25.57
C ASN A 1 13.28 -34.47 -25.10
N SER A 2 12.02 -34.78 -25.34
CA SER A 2 10.81 -34.05 -25.01
C SER A 2 10.63 -33.94 -23.50
N SER A 3 10.81 -32.74 -22.92
CA SER A 3 10.30 -32.47 -21.59
C SER A 3 8.77 -32.50 -21.64
N LEU A 4 8.17 -33.64 -21.28
CA LEU A 4 6.72 -33.87 -21.22
C LEU A 4 6.03 -32.98 -20.17
N THR A 5 6.80 -32.29 -19.32
CA THR A 5 6.31 -31.42 -18.24
C THR A 5 7.18 -30.17 -18.11
N GLY A 6 6.55 -29.00 -18.01
CA GLY A 6 7.20 -27.77 -17.56
C GLY A 6 7.26 -27.73 -16.03
N VAL A 7 8.46 -27.60 -15.46
CA VAL A 7 8.65 -27.50 -14.02
C VAL A 7 8.76 -26.02 -13.64
N CYS A 8 7.82 -25.53 -12.82
CA CYS A 8 7.87 -24.20 -12.23
C CYS A 8 8.17 -24.34 -10.74
N ILE A 9 9.30 -23.77 -10.28
CA ILE A 9 9.70 -23.75 -8.88
C ILE A 9 9.50 -22.33 -8.38
N MET A 10 8.57 -22.16 -7.42
CA MET A 10 8.33 -20.87 -6.76
C MET A 10 8.96 -20.91 -5.37
N MET A 11 9.95 -20.06 -5.13
CA MET A 11 10.49 -19.83 -3.79
C MET A 11 9.52 -18.94 -3.02
N VAL A 12 9.11 -19.37 -1.83
CA VAL A 12 8.11 -18.69 -1.02
C VAL A 12 8.70 -18.40 0.36
N ASP A 13 8.54 -17.16 0.78
CA ASP A 13 8.89 -16.67 2.12
C ASP A 13 7.74 -16.99 3.12
N GLU A 14 8.06 -17.19 4.41
CA GLU A 14 7.10 -17.51 5.48
C GLU A 14 5.99 -16.45 5.62
N GLN A 15 6.24 -15.21 5.19
CA GLN A 15 5.28 -14.11 5.25
C GLN A 15 4.12 -14.21 4.24
N MET A 16 4.26 -15.03 3.18
CA MET A 16 3.22 -15.20 2.16
C MET A 16 2.10 -16.13 2.66
N ARG A 17 0.91 -15.56 2.86
CA ARG A 17 -0.26 -16.34 3.32
C ARG A 17 -0.70 -17.33 2.24
N GLY A 18 -1.15 -18.51 2.66
CA GLY A 18 -1.57 -19.58 1.73
C GLY A 18 -2.69 -19.19 0.76
N HIS A 19 -3.53 -18.22 1.11
CA HIS A 19 -4.55 -17.68 0.21
C HIS A 19 -3.94 -16.91 -0.97
N ASP A 20 -2.88 -16.13 -0.75
CA ASP A 20 -2.27 -15.29 -1.77
C ASP A 20 -1.48 -16.15 -2.77
N LEU A 21 -0.80 -17.19 -2.28
CA LEU A 21 -0.14 -18.20 -3.11
C LEU A 21 -1.13 -18.95 -4.00
N ARG A 22 -2.29 -19.33 -3.44
CA ARG A 22 -3.36 -19.96 -4.22
C ARG A 22 -3.88 -19.01 -5.29
N GLY A 23 -4.01 -17.72 -4.98
CA GLY A 23 -4.36 -16.69 -5.95
C GLY A 23 -3.32 -16.51 -7.07
N ILE A 24 -2.02 -16.70 -6.79
CA ILE A 24 -0.97 -16.60 -7.81
C ILE A 24 -0.96 -17.85 -8.71
N ILE A 25 -1.09 -19.05 -8.13
CA ILE A 25 -0.97 -20.32 -8.86
C ILE A 25 -2.27 -20.68 -9.59
N GLN A 26 -3.40 -20.53 -8.92
CA GLN A 26 -4.73 -20.95 -9.40
C GLN A 26 -5.64 -19.77 -9.75
N GLY A 27 -5.14 -18.54 -9.64
CA GLY A 27 -5.91 -17.33 -9.93
C GLY A 27 -6.38 -17.28 -11.37
N SER A 28 -7.53 -16.64 -11.57
CA SER A 28 -7.97 -16.25 -12.90
C SER A 28 -7.03 -15.20 -13.50
N LEU A 29 -6.93 -15.19 -14.82
CA LEU A 29 -6.20 -14.15 -15.56
C LEU A 29 -6.63 -12.75 -15.12
N ASN A 30 -5.66 -11.87 -14.89
CA ASN A 30 -5.94 -10.47 -14.57
C ASN A 30 -6.60 -9.79 -15.78
N PRO A 31 -7.70 -9.04 -15.59
CA PRO A 31 -8.31 -8.31 -16.69
C PRO A 31 -7.35 -7.24 -17.20
N LEU A 32 -7.34 -7.01 -18.51
CA LEU A 32 -6.61 -5.90 -19.11
C LEU A 32 -7.28 -4.59 -18.69
N VAL A 33 -6.64 -3.81 -17.80
CA VAL A 33 -7.15 -2.51 -17.35
C VAL A 33 -6.35 -1.38 -18.00
N SER A 34 -7.03 -0.45 -18.65
CA SER A 34 -6.39 0.70 -19.27
C SER A 34 -5.76 1.63 -18.24
N ARG A 35 -4.47 1.93 -18.41
CA ARG A 35 -3.72 2.94 -17.64
C ARG A 35 -3.59 4.28 -18.38
N PHE A 36 -4.45 4.53 -19.37
CA PHE A 36 -4.42 5.75 -20.16
C PHE A 36 -4.47 7.03 -19.28
N ARG A 37 -3.53 7.93 -19.52
CA ARG A 37 -3.38 9.25 -18.88
C ARG A 37 -3.04 10.28 -19.96
N LEU A 38 -3.53 11.51 -19.78
CA LEU A 38 -3.17 12.63 -20.64
C LEU A 38 -1.76 13.13 -20.27
N SER A 39 -0.92 13.41 -21.26
CA SER A 39 0.35 14.14 -21.11
C SER A 39 0.26 15.49 -21.82
N TYR A 40 1.16 16.45 -21.51
CA TYR A 40 1.14 17.73 -22.20
C TYR A 40 1.65 17.60 -23.64
N ASN A 41 2.67 16.77 -23.88
CA ASN A 41 3.16 16.46 -25.21
C ASN A 41 2.05 15.87 -26.11
N MET A 42 1.25 14.93 -25.59
CA MET A 42 0.10 14.38 -26.34
C MET A 42 -0.90 15.49 -26.70
N LEU A 43 -1.23 16.35 -25.73
CA LEU A 43 -2.18 17.43 -25.95
C LEU A 43 -1.67 18.44 -26.99
N LEU A 44 -0.40 18.84 -26.91
CA LEU A 44 0.22 19.75 -27.87
C LEU A 44 0.21 19.16 -29.28
N ASN A 45 0.58 17.88 -29.44
CA ASN A 45 0.57 17.20 -30.74
C ASN A 45 -0.84 17.06 -31.33
N LEU A 46 -1.86 16.79 -30.50
CA LEU A 46 -3.26 16.73 -30.95
C LEU A 46 -3.75 18.11 -31.43
N LEU A 47 -3.42 19.16 -30.67
CA LEU A 47 -3.78 20.53 -31.03
C LEU A 47 -3.02 21.04 -32.27
N GLU A 48 -1.80 20.54 -32.52
CA GLU A 48 -1.01 20.90 -33.69
C GLU A 48 -1.60 20.33 -34.99
N ARG A 49 -1.94 19.04 -34.99
CA ARG A 49 -2.43 18.37 -36.21
C ARG A 49 -3.85 18.77 -36.61
N ARG A 50 -4.69 19.20 -35.66
CA ARG A 50 -6.09 19.62 -35.86
C ARG A 50 -7.02 18.60 -36.55
N GLU A 51 -6.57 17.38 -36.81
CA GLU A 51 -7.37 16.31 -37.40
C GLU A 51 -8.41 15.74 -36.42
N VAL A 52 -8.03 15.64 -35.14
CA VAL A 52 -8.87 15.06 -34.08
C VAL A 52 -8.81 15.96 -32.84
N ALA A 53 -9.98 16.40 -32.38
CA ALA A 53 -10.08 17.15 -31.13
C ALA A 53 -9.66 16.27 -29.94
N PRO A 54 -8.91 16.79 -28.95
CA PRO A 54 -8.52 16.03 -27.76
C PRO A 54 -9.69 15.34 -27.05
N GLU A 55 -10.86 15.99 -27.03
CA GLU A 55 -12.11 15.47 -26.47
C GLU A 55 -12.57 14.20 -27.18
N ALA A 56 -12.48 14.15 -28.52
CA ALA A 56 -12.86 12.98 -29.31
C ALA A 56 -11.91 11.80 -29.05
N MET A 57 -10.61 12.05 -28.91
CA MET A 57 -9.62 11.03 -28.56
C MET A 57 -9.92 10.38 -27.21
N LEU A 58 -10.35 11.19 -26.22
CA LEU A 58 -10.74 10.70 -24.90
C LEU A 58 -11.98 9.80 -24.93
N GLU A 59 -12.98 10.16 -25.74
CA GLU A 59 -14.19 9.34 -25.92
C GLU A 59 -13.87 7.99 -26.59
N MET A 60 -12.86 7.94 -27.47
CA MET A 60 -12.39 6.71 -28.10
C MET A 60 -11.43 5.88 -27.22
N SER A 61 -11.04 6.37 -26.04
CA SER A 61 -10.05 5.70 -25.20
C SER A 61 -10.58 4.38 -24.60
N LEU A 62 -9.73 3.35 -24.54
CA LEU A 62 -10.08 2.06 -23.91
C LEU A 62 -10.52 2.24 -22.44
N ARG A 63 -9.97 3.23 -21.75
CA ARG A 63 -10.35 3.56 -20.37
C ARG A 63 -11.82 4.01 -20.29
N ARG A 64 -12.26 4.85 -21.22
CA ARG A 64 -13.66 5.27 -21.32
C ARG A 64 -14.57 4.09 -21.64
N TYR A 65 -14.17 3.26 -22.61
CA TYR A 65 -14.92 2.06 -22.97
C TYR A 65 -15.13 1.12 -21.77
N GLN A 66 -14.07 0.83 -20.99
CA GLN A 66 -14.14 -0.02 -19.80
C GLN A 66 -15.07 0.56 -18.71
N SER A 67 -14.94 1.86 -18.40
CA SER A 67 -15.81 2.54 -17.43
C SER A 67 -17.28 2.50 -17.84
N THR A 68 -17.56 2.66 -19.14
CA THR A 68 -18.91 2.64 -19.70
C THR A 68 -19.55 1.25 -19.58
N LEU A 69 -18.77 0.17 -19.70
CA LEU A 69 -19.23 -1.21 -19.51
C LEU A 69 -19.43 -1.59 -18.04
N GLU A 70 -18.55 -1.13 -17.15
CA GLU A 70 -18.61 -1.45 -15.72
C GLU A 70 -19.76 -0.74 -14.99
N ALA A 71 -20.04 0.52 -15.36
CA ALA A 71 -21.03 1.34 -14.65
C ALA A 71 -22.45 0.74 -14.63
N PRO A 72 -23.01 0.19 -15.73
CA PRO A 72 -24.28 -0.54 -15.72
C PRO A 72 -24.28 -1.75 -14.78
N GLN A 73 -23.21 -2.54 -14.76
CA GLN A 73 -23.12 -3.74 -13.91
C GLN A 73 -23.15 -3.37 -12.42
N ILE A 74 -22.44 -2.30 -12.04
CA ILE A 74 -22.48 -1.79 -10.66
C ILE A 74 -23.88 -1.28 -10.31
N LYS A 75 -24.56 -0.58 -11.23
CA LYS A 75 -25.95 -0.12 -11.02
C LYS A 75 -26.91 -1.30 -10.82
N ILE A 76 -26.79 -2.37 -11.60
CA ILE A 76 -27.62 -3.59 -11.45
C ILE A 76 -27.39 -4.21 -10.07
N LYS A 77 -26.12 -4.33 -9.62
CA LYS A 77 -25.79 -4.85 -8.28
C LYS A 77 -26.38 -3.98 -7.17
N ILE A 78 -26.31 -2.65 -7.30
CA ILE A 78 -26.93 -1.71 -6.35
C ILE A 78 -28.44 -1.93 -6.31
N ALA A 79 -29.11 -1.97 -7.46
CA ALA A 79 -30.56 -2.18 -7.55
C ALA A 79 -30.99 -3.54 -6.96
N ALA A 80 -30.22 -4.60 -7.17
CA ALA A 80 -30.48 -5.91 -6.57
C ALA A 80 -30.38 -5.89 -5.03
N LEU A 81 -29.35 -5.22 -4.49
CA LEU A 81 -29.20 -5.05 -3.04
C LEU A 81 -30.30 -4.16 -2.45
N GLU A 82 -30.70 -3.10 -3.14
CA GLU A 82 -31.81 -2.22 -2.75
C GLU A 82 -33.14 -2.99 -2.71
N ARG A 83 -33.44 -3.80 -3.73
CA ARG A 83 -34.62 -4.70 -3.72
C ARG A 83 -34.59 -5.68 -2.54
N SER A 84 -33.42 -6.28 -2.28
CA SER A 84 -33.23 -7.20 -1.16
C SER A 84 -33.37 -6.51 0.21
N LEU A 85 -33.05 -5.22 0.30
CA LEU A 85 -33.29 -4.40 1.49
C LEU A 85 -34.78 -4.07 1.67
N THR A 86 -35.49 -3.73 0.59
CA THR A 86 -36.94 -3.47 0.67
C THR A 86 -37.74 -4.73 1.01
N ALA A 87 -37.26 -5.91 0.61
CA ALA A 87 -37.88 -7.19 0.94
C ALA A 87 -37.70 -7.61 2.41
N LEU A 88 -36.73 -7.04 3.14
CA LEU A 88 -36.56 -7.26 4.57
C LEU A 88 -37.70 -6.54 5.32
N GLN A 89 -38.74 -7.29 5.69
CA GLN A 89 -39.80 -6.80 6.56
C GLN A 89 -39.26 -6.67 7.99
N LEU A 90 -38.83 -5.46 8.36
CA LEU A 90 -38.32 -5.16 9.70
C LEU A 90 -39.39 -4.45 10.53
N PRO A 91 -39.59 -4.82 11.80
CA PRO A 91 -40.48 -4.09 12.70
C PRO A 91 -40.02 -2.65 12.87
N VAL A 92 -40.87 -1.72 12.43
CA VAL A 92 -40.57 -0.27 12.42
C VAL A 92 -40.60 0.32 13.83
N ALA A 93 -41.44 -0.22 14.71
CA ALA A 93 -41.67 0.29 16.07
C ALA A 93 -40.42 0.26 16.98
N THR A 94 -39.46 -0.63 16.70
CA THR A 94 -38.24 -0.81 17.50
C THR A 94 -36.97 -0.42 16.76
N LYS A 95 -37.09 0.20 15.57
CA LYS A 95 -35.96 0.56 14.71
C LYS A 95 -34.89 1.37 15.42
N ASP A 96 -35.27 2.48 16.03
CA ASP A 96 -34.31 3.40 16.66
C ASP A 96 -33.61 2.77 17.87
N GLN A 97 -34.34 1.92 18.60
CA GLN A 97 -33.78 1.18 19.74
C GLN A 97 -32.77 0.12 19.28
N VAL A 98 -33.08 -0.65 18.23
CA VAL A 98 -32.16 -1.67 17.71
C VAL A 98 -30.95 -1.05 17.04
N GLU A 99 -31.12 0.04 16.27
CA GLU A 99 -30.01 0.76 15.65
C GLU A 99 -29.06 1.37 16.69
N THR A 100 -29.61 1.96 17.76
CA THR A 100 -28.81 2.47 18.89
C THR A 100 -28.05 1.34 19.59
N TYR A 101 -28.72 0.22 19.87
CA TYR A 101 -28.09 -0.95 20.49
C TYR A 101 -26.92 -1.51 19.65
N LEU A 102 -27.15 -1.72 18.34
CA LEU A 102 -26.12 -2.24 17.44
C LEU A 102 -24.97 -1.24 17.24
N ALA A 103 -25.25 0.07 17.25
CA ALA A 103 -24.23 1.10 17.19
C ALA A 103 -23.33 1.09 18.43
N LEU A 104 -23.92 0.98 19.63
CA LEU A 104 -23.19 0.84 20.88
C LEU A 104 -22.34 -0.44 20.91
N GLU A 105 -22.91 -1.57 20.48
CA GLU A 105 -22.17 -2.85 20.38
C GLU A 105 -20.98 -2.73 19.42
N LYS A 106 -21.17 -2.15 18.24
CA LYS A 106 -20.10 -1.89 17.27
C LYS A 106 -19.03 -0.94 17.83
N ALA A 107 -19.43 0.11 18.54
CA ALA A 107 -18.51 1.06 19.16
C ALA A 107 -17.65 0.41 20.25
N ILE A 108 -18.27 -0.40 21.14
CA ILE A 108 -17.57 -1.16 22.17
C ILE A 108 -16.56 -2.12 21.54
N ASN A 109 -16.97 -2.87 20.50
CA ASN A 109 -16.06 -3.79 19.80
C ASN A 109 -14.89 -3.07 19.14
N ARG A 110 -15.11 -1.90 18.53
CA ARG A 110 -14.04 -1.09 17.95
C ARG A 110 -13.07 -0.59 19.03
N ILE A 111 -13.59 -0.13 20.17
CA ILE A 111 -12.75 0.31 21.29
C ILE A 111 -11.96 -0.87 21.87
N ASN A 112 -12.57 -2.05 22.02
CA ASN A 112 -11.87 -3.27 22.46
C ASN A 112 -10.70 -3.62 21.54
N LEU A 113 -10.92 -3.64 20.22
CA LEU A 113 -9.85 -3.91 19.25
C LEU A 113 -8.74 -2.86 19.31
N THR A 114 -9.10 -1.59 19.47
CA THR A 114 -8.12 -0.49 19.48
C THR A 114 -7.31 -0.49 20.78
N THR A 115 -7.97 -0.58 21.95
CA THR A 115 -7.32 -0.65 23.26
C THR A 115 -6.42 -1.86 23.38
N LYS A 116 -6.87 -3.02 22.92
CA LYS A 116 -6.07 -4.25 22.88
C LYS A 116 -4.76 -4.08 22.13
N LYS A 117 -4.78 -3.45 20.96
CA LYS A 117 -3.55 -3.15 20.21
C LYS A 117 -2.59 -2.22 20.97
N MET A 118 -3.09 -1.32 21.82
CA MET A 118 -2.24 -0.39 22.57
C MET A 118 -1.46 -1.10 23.69
N TYR A 119 -2.09 -1.98 24.46
CA TYR A 119 -1.44 -2.65 25.60
C TYR A 119 -0.82 -4.00 25.26
N MET A 120 -1.21 -4.66 24.16
CA MET A 120 -0.57 -5.88 23.66
C MET A 120 0.71 -5.60 22.85
N SER A 121 1.36 -4.45 23.06
CA SER A 121 2.67 -4.19 22.49
C SER A 121 3.75 -4.93 23.29
N LEU A 122 4.83 -5.34 22.62
CA LEU A 122 5.90 -6.15 23.22
C LEU A 122 6.48 -5.51 24.49
N ALA A 123 6.60 -4.17 24.53
CA ALA A 123 7.14 -3.44 25.68
C ALA A 123 6.36 -3.69 26.98
N TYR A 124 5.03 -3.80 26.90
CA TYR A 124 4.19 -4.01 28.07
C TYR A 124 3.93 -5.49 28.38
N LEU A 125 4.02 -6.37 27.39
CA LEU A 125 3.73 -7.79 27.57
C LEU A 125 4.85 -8.57 28.24
N ILE A 126 6.11 -8.32 27.85
CA ILE A 126 7.29 -9.11 28.26
C ILE A 126 7.37 -9.33 29.79
N PRO A 127 7.16 -8.31 30.65
CA PRO A 127 7.23 -8.51 32.11
C PRO A 127 6.20 -9.51 32.68
N PHE A 128 5.09 -9.75 31.97
CA PHE A 128 4.00 -10.59 32.44
C PHE A 128 4.03 -12.02 31.87
N LEU A 129 4.89 -12.28 30.87
CA LEU A 129 5.11 -13.58 30.24
C LEU A 129 6.02 -14.50 31.09
N SER A 130 5.65 -14.66 32.35
CA SER A 130 6.34 -15.54 33.29
C SER A 130 5.77 -16.95 33.29
N ALA A 131 6.60 -17.94 33.56
CA ALA A 131 6.16 -19.32 33.74
C ALA A 131 5.02 -19.40 34.78
N GLY A 132 4.03 -20.23 34.47
CA GLY A 132 2.80 -20.40 35.24
C GLY A 132 1.67 -19.45 34.86
N ARG A 133 1.92 -18.38 34.10
CA ARG A 133 0.87 -17.42 33.73
C ARG A 133 -0.19 -18.07 32.84
N LEU A 134 -1.47 -17.87 33.17
CA LEU A 134 -2.59 -18.30 32.33
C LEU A 134 -2.86 -17.26 31.23
N VAL A 135 -2.89 -17.71 29.98
CA VAL A 135 -3.08 -16.89 28.77
C VAL A 135 -4.08 -17.54 27.82
N LYS A 136 -4.86 -16.72 27.10
CA LYS A 136 -5.75 -17.18 26.05
C LYS A 136 -5.05 -17.05 24.71
N ILE A 137 -5.06 -18.11 23.89
CA ILE A 137 -4.34 -18.17 22.62
C ILE A 137 -5.32 -18.20 21.45
N LYS A 138 -5.10 -17.30 20.49
CA LYS A 138 -5.79 -17.28 19.20
C LYS A 138 -4.79 -17.08 18.07
N HIS A 139 -4.86 -17.94 17.06
CA HIS A 139 -4.07 -17.81 15.85
C HIS A 139 -5.03 -17.66 14.66
N GLU A 140 -4.97 -16.52 13.98
CA GLU A 140 -5.88 -16.14 12.90
C GLU A 140 -7.37 -16.24 13.30
N LEU A 141 -8.10 -17.25 12.81
CA LEU A 141 -9.51 -17.52 13.10
C LEU A 141 -9.72 -18.65 14.11
N LEU A 142 -8.64 -19.31 14.54
CA LEU A 142 -8.68 -20.47 15.43
C LEU A 142 -8.49 -20.03 16.88
N ASP A 143 -9.47 -20.33 17.74
CA ASP A 143 -9.38 -20.13 19.19
C ASP A 143 -8.89 -21.42 19.85
N PHE A 144 -7.66 -21.40 20.38
CA PHE A 144 -7.05 -22.51 21.10
C PHE A 144 -7.44 -22.53 22.58
N GLY A 145 -8.18 -21.52 23.03
CA GLY A 145 -8.64 -21.42 24.41
C GLY A 145 -7.52 -21.00 25.37
N TRP A 146 -7.67 -21.40 26.62
CA TRP A 146 -6.78 -21.02 27.72
C TRP A 146 -5.65 -22.03 27.90
N GLY A 147 -4.43 -21.52 28.05
CA GLY A 147 -3.22 -22.30 28.30
C GLY A 147 -2.28 -21.63 29.29
N VAL A 148 -1.26 -22.37 29.73
CA VAL A 148 -0.30 -21.90 30.74
C VAL A 148 1.08 -21.73 30.12
N ILE A 149 1.71 -20.58 30.33
CA ILE A 149 3.09 -20.33 29.90
C ILE A 149 4.03 -21.25 30.67
N VAL A 150 4.83 -22.02 29.96
CA VAL A 150 5.88 -22.90 30.51
C VAL A 150 7.24 -22.22 30.40
N GLY A 151 7.52 -21.63 29.23
CA GLY A 151 8.80 -21.03 28.89
C GLY A 151 8.65 -19.79 28.01
N PHE A 152 9.69 -18.97 27.99
CA PHE A 152 9.77 -17.76 27.18
C PHE A 152 11.17 -17.65 26.59
N GLN A 153 11.25 -17.54 25.27
CA GLN A 153 12.51 -17.46 24.52
C GLN A 153 12.53 -16.21 23.63
N ARG A 154 13.71 -15.58 23.54
CA ARG A 154 13.98 -14.49 22.60
C ARG A 154 14.94 -15.00 21.54
N LYS A 155 14.55 -14.94 20.27
CA LYS A 155 15.36 -15.31 19.11
C LYS A 155 15.52 -14.11 18.19
N ASP A 156 16.65 -14.04 17.48
CA ASP A 156 16.80 -13.09 16.37
C ASP A 156 16.02 -13.62 15.17
N ASP A 157 15.42 -12.71 14.41
CA ASP A 157 14.67 -13.07 13.21
C ASP A 157 15.64 -13.65 12.15
N PRO A 158 15.36 -14.85 11.60
CA PRO A 158 16.24 -15.49 10.62
C PRO A 158 16.38 -14.67 9.32
N ASP A 159 15.36 -13.87 8.97
CA ASP A 159 15.31 -13.11 7.71
C ASP A 159 15.87 -11.68 7.88
N ASP A 160 15.70 -11.08 9.07
CA ASP A 160 16.26 -9.77 9.41
C ASP A 160 16.89 -9.79 10.81
N ARG A 161 18.22 -9.93 10.87
CA ARG A 161 18.99 -9.96 12.13
C ARG A 161 18.83 -8.70 13.00
N SER A 162 18.24 -7.62 12.49
CA SER A 162 17.91 -6.42 13.27
C SER A 162 16.59 -6.55 14.05
N LEU A 163 15.71 -7.49 13.65
CA LEU A 163 14.43 -7.78 14.28
C LEU A 163 14.56 -8.94 15.28
N ARG A 164 13.78 -8.88 16.36
CA ARG A 164 13.77 -9.89 17.42
C ARG A 164 12.39 -10.53 17.52
N ILE A 165 12.36 -11.86 17.44
CA ILE A 165 11.16 -12.68 17.61
C ILE A 165 11.08 -13.17 19.06
N TYR A 166 9.89 -13.06 19.63
CA TYR A 166 9.59 -13.57 20.97
C TYR A 166 8.67 -14.79 20.86
N ILE A 167 9.16 -15.92 21.34
CA ILE A 167 8.46 -17.21 21.34
C ILE A 167 8.09 -17.57 22.77
N VAL A 168 6.82 -17.92 22.98
CA VAL A 168 6.26 -18.35 24.26
C VAL A 168 5.89 -19.82 24.13
N GLU A 169 6.44 -20.66 24.99
CA GLU A 169 6.05 -22.06 25.10
C GLU A 169 4.80 -22.13 25.98
N VAL A 170 3.66 -22.50 25.38
CA VAL A 170 2.36 -22.53 26.05
C VAL A 170 1.83 -23.95 26.10
N PHE A 171 1.47 -24.40 27.30
CA PHE A 171 0.79 -25.66 27.52
C PHE A 171 -0.71 -25.52 27.18
N LEU A 172 -1.14 -26.17 26.09
CA LEU A 172 -2.46 -26.02 25.48
C LEU A 172 -3.10 -27.38 25.18
N GLN A 173 -4.43 -27.39 25.10
CA GLN A 173 -5.18 -28.53 24.62
C GLN A 173 -5.36 -28.43 23.10
N VAL A 174 -4.82 -29.39 22.37
CA VAL A 174 -4.77 -29.40 20.90
C VAL A 174 -5.33 -30.71 20.35
N ASP A 175 -5.71 -30.70 19.07
CA ASP A 175 -6.15 -31.91 18.38
C ASP A 175 -4.97 -32.88 18.18
N ALA A 176 -5.16 -34.14 18.59
CA ALA A 176 -4.10 -35.14 18.61
C ALA A 176 -3.52 -35.43 17.21
N ALA A 177 -4.32 -35.28 16.15
CA ALA A 177 -3.86 -35.51 14.78
C ALA A 177 -3.02 -34.35 14.22
N SER A 178 -3.14 -33.16 14.81
CA SER A 178 -2.42 -31.95 14.41
C SER A 178 -1.01 -31.83 15.04
N CYS A 179 -0.70 -32.65 16.05
CA CYS A 179 0.56 -32.65 16.80
C CYS A 179 1.74 -33.33 16.06
N ARG A 180 1.94 -33.05 14.77
CA ARG A 180 3.02 -33.67 13.97
C ARG A 180 4.27 -32.79 13.89
N ASP A 181 4.09 -31.48 13.87
CA ASP A 181 5.17 -30.50 13.84
C ASP A 181 4.77 -29.28 14.69
N PHE A 182 5.45 -29.09 15.82
CA PHE A 182 5.14 -28.03 16.77
C PHE A 182 5.74 -26.68 16.37
N ASN A 183 6.65 -26.65 15.39
CA ASN A 183 7.27 -25.41 14.91
C ASN A 183 6.42 -24.71 13.84
N ASN A 184 5.48 -25.40 13.21
CA ASN A 184 4.58 -24.82 12.21
C ASN A 184 3.18 -24.56 12.81
N THR A 185 2.97 -23.34 13.30
CA THR A 185 1.70 -22.92 13.92
C THR A 185 0.51 -22.95 12.96
N GLY A 186 0.74 -23.02 11.63
CA GLY A 186 -0.31 -23.12 10.62
C GLY A 186 -0.95 -24.50 10.48
N VAL A 187 -0.30 -25.56 10.98
CA VAL A 187 -0.79 -26.95 10.90
C VAL A 187 -1.56 -27.35 12.15
N LEU A 188 -1.31 -26.67 13.28
CA LEU A 188 -1.94 -26.94 14.56
C LEU A 188 -3.41 -26.56 14.55
N LYS A 189 -4.24 -27.42 15.15
CA LYS A 189 -5.68 -27.19 15.26
C LYS A 189 -6.12 -27.22 16.73
N PRO A 190 -7.08 -26.36 17.11
CA PRO A 190 -7.66 -26.41 18.44
C PRO A 190 -8.43 -27.72 18.64
N ALA A 191 -8.55 -28.16 19.89
CA ALA A 191 -9.33 -29.34 20.23
C ALA A 191 -10.83 -29.13 19.87
N GLY A 192 -11.34 -29.95 18.95
CA GLY A 192 -12.77 -29.96 18.60
C GLY A 192 -13.64 -30.61 19.68
N PRO A 193 -14.96 -30.35 19.70
CA PRO A 193 -15.89 -30.89 20.70
C PRO A 193 -16.02 -32.43 20.67
N GLU A 194 -15.74 -33.08 19.53
CA GLU A 194 -15.88 -34.54 19.34
C GLU A 194 -14.55 -35.24 18.99
N GLY A 195 -13.43 -34.51 18.94
CA GLY A 195 -12.12 -35.03 18.54
C GLY A 195 -11.29 -35.56 19.72
N LYS A 196 -10.35 -36.49 19.45
CA LYS A 196 -9.32 -36.86 20.43
C LYS A 196 -8.39 -35.69 20.65
N SER A 197 -8.31 -35.20 21.88
CA SER A 197 -7.47 -34.06 22.26
C SER A 197 -6.37 -34.47 23.22
N THR A 198 -5.22 -33.82 23.10
CA THR A 198 -4.04 -34.04 23.93
C THR A 198 -3.53 -32.71 24.47
N TRP A 199 -2.91 -32.75 25.64
CA TRP A 199 -2.28 -31.58 26.23
C TRP A 199 -0.80 -31.56 25.90
N GLU A 200 -0.36 -30.51 25.20
CA GLU A 200 1.01 -30.41 24.69
C GLU A 200 1.59 -29.02 24.94
N VAL A 201 2.93 -28.94 25.02
CA VAL A 201 3.65 -27.68 25.09
C VAL A 201 3.96 -27.22 23.67
N VAL A 202 3.38 -26.09 23.27
CA VAL A 202 3.46 -25.58 21.90
C VAL A 202 4.18 -24.23 21.90
N PRO A 203 5.23 -24.05 21.07
CA PRO A 203 5.84 -22.75 20.86
C PRO A 203 4.91 -21.86 20.03
N MET A 204 4.53 -20.71 20.58
CA MET A 204 3.64 -19.72 19.95
C MET A 204 4.31 -18.35 19.93
N THR A 205 4.10 -17.57 18.88
CA THR A 205 4.56 -16.17 18.87
C THR A 205 3.71 -15.32 19.84
N VAL A 206 4.28 -14.26 20.40
CA VAL A 206 3.56 -13.35 21.32
C VAL A 206 2.28 -12.76 20.70
N ASN A 207 2.25 -12.62 19.37
CA ASN A 207 1.08 -12.12 18.63
C ASN A 207 -0.14 -13.04 18.75
N CYS A 208 0.04 -14.30 19.12
CA CYS A 208 -1.05 -15.26 19.31
C CYS A 208 -1.76 -15.07 20.66
N ILE A 209 -1.24 -14.24 21.57
CA ILE A 209 -1.84 -14.02 22.89
C ILE A 209 -3.03 -13.06 22.75
N ASP A 210 -4.22 -13.60 23.01
CA ASP A 210 -5.48 -12.89 22.95
C ASP A 210 -5.78 -12.18 24.28
N GLU A 211 -5.58 -12.86 25.41
CA GLU A 211 -5.88 -12.34 26.75
C GLU A 211 -4.88 -12.90 27.77
N ILE A 212 -4.64 -12.16 28.86
CA ILE A 212 -3.76 -12.58 29.96
C ILE A 212 -4.56 -12.55 31.25
N ALA A 213 -4.58 -13.67 31.97
CA ALA A 213 -5.26 -13.77 33.26
C ALA A 213 -4.34 -13.34 34.42
N LEU A 214 -4.95 -12.86 35.51
CA LEU A 214 -4.23 -12.56 36.74
C LEU A 214 -3.70 -13.83 37.43
N ALA A 215 -4.35 -14.97 37.20
CA ALA A 215 -4.00 -16.26 37.78
C ALA A 215 -2.63 -16.79 37.28
N ARG A 216 -1.93 -17.49 38.19
CA ARG A 216 -0.70 -18.24 37.89
C ARG A 216 -0.80 -19.64 38.48
N PHE A 217 -0.35 -20.62 37.71
CA PHE A 217 -0.21 -22.00 38.13
C PHE A 217 1.25 -22.29 38.49
N PHE A 218 1.45 -23.22 39.42
CA PHE A 218 2.76 -23.81 39.62
C PHE A 218 3.00 -24.83 38.50
N VAL A 219 4.01 -24.59 37.66
CA VAL A 219 4.34 -25.47 36.54
C VAL A 219 5.14 -26.67 37.05
N PRO A 220 4.67 -27.92 36.87
CA PRO A 220 5.43 -29.10 37.26
C PRO A 220 6.75 -29.22 36.48
N GLN A 221 7.83 -29.65 37.13
CA GLN A 221 9.13 -29.84 36.46
C GLN A 221 9.15 -31.03 35.47
N LYS A 222 8.21 -31.98 35.60
CA LYS A 222 8.15 -33.23 34.81
C LYS A 222 6.99 -33.21 33.81
N LEU A 223 6.99 -32.24 32.89
CA LEU A 223 6.03 -32.15 31.80
C LEU A 223 6.42 -33.02 30.58
N GLU A 224 7.39 -33.93 30.69
CA GLU A 224 7.74 -34.86 29.60
C GLU A 224 6.81 -36.07 29.54
N MET A 225 6.26 -36.49 30.70
CA MET A 225 5.42 -37.67 30.82
C MET A 225 3.95 -37.34 30.52
N ALA A 226 3.31 -38.10 29.62
CA ALA A 226 1.93 -37.86 29.19
C ALA A 226 0.93 -37.88 30.36
N GLU A 227 1.11 -38.77 31.33
CA GLU A 227 0.22 -38.88 32.51
C GLU A 227 0.25 -37.61 33.38
N HIS A 228 1.41 -36.95 33.48
CA HIS A 228 1.54 -35.70 34.24
C HIS A 228 0.91 -34.52 33.49
N ARG A 229 1.04 -34.50 32.16
CA ARG A 229 0.36 -33.49 31.31
C ARG A 229 -1.15 -33.60 31.46
N GLU A 230 -1.71 -34.81 31.43
CA GLU A 230 -3.14 -35.01 31.54
C GLU A 230 -3.69 -34.58 32.92
N LYS A 231 -3.00 -34.93 34.01
CA LYS A 231 -3.35 -34.49 35.37
C LYS A 231 -3.32 -32.96 35.49
N PHE A 232 -2.27 -32.31 34.96
CA PHE A 232 -2.15 -30.85 35.01
C PHE A 232 -3.17 -30.14 34.10
N GLY A 233 -3.43 -30.69 32.91
CA GLY A 233 -4.45 -30.21 31.98
C GLY A 233 -5.86 -30.27 32.57
N LYS A 234 -6.17 -31.34 33.31
CA LYS A 234 -7.45 -31.46 34.04
C LYS A 234 -7.62 -30.34 35.07
N LEU A 235 -6.58 -30.04 35.86
CA LEU A 235 -6.61 -28.92 36.82
C LEU A 235 -6.87 -27.56 36.14
N ILE A 236 -6.25 -27.32 34.99
CA ILE A 236 -6.49 -26.09 34.21
C ILE A 236 -7.92 -26.04 33.70
N LYS A 237 -8.43 -27.14 33.12
CA LYS A 237 -9.79 -27.24 32.59
C LYS A 237 -10.85 -27.02 33.68
N ASP A 238 -10.64 -27.61 34.86
CA ASP A 238 -11.52 -27.45 36.02
C ASP A 238 -11.50 -25.99 36.49
N PHE A 239 -10.33 -25.38 36.60
CA PHE A 239 -10.22 -23.96 36.96
C PHE A 239 -10.90 -23.04 35.94
N VAL A 240 -10.66 -23.26 34.64
CA VAL A 240 -11.22 -22.44 33.56
C VAL A 240 -12.74 -22.55 33.53
N SER A 241 -13.29 -23.76 33.63
CA SER A 241 -14.74 -23.98 33.61
C SER A 241 -15.47 -23.33 34.79
N ILE A 242 -14.83 -23.29 35.97
CA ILE A 242 -15.42 -22.71 37.18
C ILE A 242 -15.23 -21.19 37.25
N ARG A 243 -14.04 -20.67 36.94
CA ARG A 243 -13.66 -19.28 37.22
C ARG A 243 -13.62 -18.37 36.00
N MET A 244 -13.42 -18.89 34.79
CA MET A 244 -13.15 -18.07 33.60
C MET A 244 -14.31 -17.98 32.60
N VAL A 245 -15.34 -18.83 32.71
CA VAL A 245 -16.50 -18.83 31.79
C VAL A 245 -17.45 -17.65 32.03
N ASN A 246 -17.67 -17.27 33.29
CA ASN A 246 -18.68 -16.26 33.64
C ASN A 246 -18.09 -14.88 34.01
N SER A 247 -16.88 -14.82 34.57
CA SER A 247 -16.21 -13.56 34.94
C SER A 247 -14.69 -13.74 35.00
N PRO A 248 -14.00 -13.68 33.84
CA PRO A 248 -12.56 -13.89 33.81
C PRO A 248 -11.83 -12.74 34.53
N THR A 249 -10.96 -13.10 35.48
CA THR A 249 -10.08 -12.14 36.16
C THR A 249 -8.87 -11.84 35.29
N LEU A 250 -9.08 -10.92 34.34
CA LEU A 250 -8.04 -10.48 33.41
C LEU A 250 -7.04 -9.52 34.07
N LEU A 251 -5.84 -9.48 33.51
CA LEU A 251 -4.81 -8.53 33.90
C LEU A 251 -5.18 -7.13 33.40
N ASP A 252 -5.52 -6.22 34.32
CA ASP A 252 -5.83 -4.82 34.02
C ASP A 252 -4.60 -4.07 33.46
N PRO A 253 -4.69 -3.50 32.24
CA PRO A 253 -3.59 -2.78 31.59
C PRO A 253 -3.09 -1.53 32.35
N ILE A 254 -3.96 -0.88 33.13
CA ILE A 254 -3.61 0.34 33.87
C ILE A 254 -3.11 -0.04 35.26
N ARG A 255 -3.89 -0.83 36.00
CA ARG A 255 -3.60 -1.13 37.42
C ARG A 255 -2.40 -2.05 37.59
N TYR A 256 -2.29 -3.08 36.75
CA TYR A 256 -1.24 -4.11 36.89
C TYR A 256 -0.15 -3.96 35.84
N MET A 257 -0.48 -3.67 34.57
CA MET A 257 0.55 -3.50 33.53
C MET A 257 1.22 -2.13 33.53
N GLY A 258 0.65 -1.14 34.26
CA GLY A 258 1.26 0.18 34.41
C GLY A 258 1.33 0.98 33.10
N VAL A 259 0.42 0.75 32.15
CA VAL A 259 0.40 1.46 30.87
C VAL A 259 0.00 2.93 31.09
N LYS A 260 0.99 3.83 31.03
CA LYS A 260 0.80 5.29 31.21
C LYS A 260 0.40 6.00 29.91
N ASN A 261 -0.58 5.47 29.18
CA ASN A 261 -1.10 6.11 27.97
C ASN A 261 -2.43 6.83 28.28
N PRO A 262 -2.49 8.18 28.20
CA PRO A 262 -3.73 8.92 28.47
C PRO A 262 -4.87 8.53 27.52
N ALA A 263 -4.55 8.21 26.25
CA ALA A 263 -5.54 7.77 25.27
C ALA A 263 -6.16 6.40 25.61
N LEU A 264 -5.39 5.49 26.23
CA LEU A 264 -5.91 4.21 26.69
C LEU A 264 -6.93 4.40 27.83
N ARG A 265 -6.61 5.28 28.78
CA ARG A 265 -7.53 5.59 29.89
C ARG A 265 -8.82 6.20 29.40
N GLU A 266 -8.73 7.20 28.52
CA GLU A 266 -9.91 7.82 27.90
C GLU A 266 -10.75 6.80 27.12
N ALA A 267 -10.11 5.88 26.39
CA ALA A 267 -10.82 4.84 25.66
C ALA A 267 -11.53 3.83 26.59
N LEU A 268 -10.91 3.45 27.71
CA LEU A 268 -11.53 2.58 28.71
C LEU A 268 -12.68 3.26 29.46
N ASP A 269 -12.55 4.55 29.79
CA ASP A 269 -13.62 5.33 30.40
C ASP A 269 -14.82 5.46 29.44
N LYS A 270 -14.57 5.70 28.15
CA LYS A 270 -15.59 5.68 27.09
C LYS A 270 -16.22 4.30 26.91
N LYS A 271 -15.44 3.22 27.00
CA LYS A 271 -15.98 1.85 26.97
C LYS A 271 -16.93 1.64 28.14
N ALA A 272 -16.51 2.00 29.36
CA ALA A 272 -17.34 1.84 30.55
C ALA A 272 -18.64 2.65 30.48
N SER A 273 -18.62 3.86 29.90
CA SER A 273 -19.83 4.64 29.69
C SER A 273 -20.77 4.00 28.66
N PHE A 274 -20.25 3.50 27.54
CA PHE A 274 -21.05 2.76 26.55
C PHE A 274 -21.58 1.43 27.09
N GLU A 275 -20.82 0.70 27.89
CA GLU A 275 -21.28 -0.53 28.54
C GLU A 275 -22.41 -0.25 29.56
N ARG A 276 -22.34 0.87 30.30
CA ARG A 276 -23.44 1.32 31.17
C ARG A 276 -24.68 1.64 30.36
N GLN A 277 -24.54 2.43 29.28
CA GLN A 277 -25.66 2.75 28.38
C GLN A 277 -26.27 1.49 27.77
N LEU A 278 -25.44 0.53 27.34
CA LEU A 278 -25.90 -0.76 26.81
C LEU A 278 -26.63 -1.57 27.89
N SER A 279 -26.12 -1.60 29.13
CA SER A 279 -26.74 -2.35 30.23
C SER A 279 -28.11 -1.79 30.65
N GLN A 280 -28.32 -0.49 30.49
CA GLN A 280 -29.57 0.22 30.78
C GLN A 280 -30.55 0.19 29.59
N HIS A 281 -30.11 -0.27 28.42
CA HIS A 281 -30.91 -0.30 27.21
C HIS A 281 -32.06 -1.32 27.31
N SER A 282 -33.26 -0.95 26.87
CA SER A 282 -34.49 -1.77 26.93
C SER A 282 -34.29 -3.18 26.34
N LEU A 283 -33.60 -3.27 25.21
CA LEU A 283 -33.32 -4.53 24.52
C LEU A 283 -32.37 -5.48 25.26
N THR A 284 -31.57 -4.98 26.22
CA THR A 284 -30.70 -5.82 27.05
C THR A 284 -31.51 -6.63 28.06
N ALA A 285 -32.69 -6.14 28.46
CA ALA A 285 -33.62 -6.89 29.31
C ALA A 285 -34.25 -8.07 28.54
N LEU A 286 -34.62 -7.88 27.27
CA LEU A 286 -35.14 -8.96 26.40
C LEU A 286 -34.12 -10.09 26.22
N LYS A 287 -32.82 -9.75 26.11
CA LYS A 287 -31.73 -10.73 26.08
C LYS A 287 -31.63 -11.60 27.35
N ARG A 288 -32.15 -11.13 28.49
CA ARG A 288 -32.15 -11.82 29.79
C ARG A 288 -33.52 -12.40 30.17
N GLY A 289 -34.52 -12.25 29.31
CA GLY A 289 -35.89 -12.69 29.53
C GLY A 289 -36.11 -14.17 29.25
N SER A 290 -37.38 -14.52 29.04
CA SER A 290 -37.82 -15.86 28.65
C SER A 290 -37.18 -16.33 27.33
N GLU A 291 -37.26 -17.63 27.05
CA GLU A 291 -36.69 -18.22 25.82
C GLU A 291 -37.26 -17.58 24.54
N ARG A 292 -38.57 -17.27 24.53
CA ARG A 292 -39.23 -16.58 23.41
C ARG A 292 -38.70 -15.16 23.18
N GLU A 293 -38.49 -14.38 24.24
CA GLU A 293 -37.97 -13.00 24.13
C GLU A 293 -36.52 -12.97 23.63
N ARG A 294 -35.73 -14.01 23.97
CA ARG A 294 -34.37 -14.18 23.46
C ARG A 294 -34.36 -14.51 21.97
N ASP A 295 -35.23 -15.40 21.52
CA ASP A 295 -35.37 -15.76 20.11
C ASP A 295 -35.83 -14.56 19.26
N GLU A 296 -36.81 -13.80 19.76
CA GLU A 296 -37.27 -12.56 19.10
C GLU A 296 -36.14 -11.52 19.00
N PHE A 297 -35.37 -11.32 20.08
CA PHE A 297 -34.22 -10.43 20.09
C PHE A 297 -33.14 -10.89 19.09
N GLU A 298 -32.84 -12.19 19.01
CA GLU A 298 -31.84 -12.73 18.09
C GLU A 298 -32.26 -12.59 16.62
N GLN A 299 -33.50 -12.93 16.29
CA GLN A 299 -34.03 -12.74 14.93
C GLN A 299 -34.02 -11.27 14.52
N MET A 300 -34.44 -10.38 15.42
CA MET A 300 -34.43 -8.94 15.20
C MET A 300 -33.02 -8.40 14.97
N THR A 301 -32.08 -8.69 15.88
CA THR A 301 -30.70 -8.21 15.76
C THR A 301 -30.01 -8.78 14.52
N LYS A 302 -30.27 -10.03 14.14
CA LYS A 302 -29.77 -10.62 12.89
C LYS A 302 -30.27 -9.88 11.67
N ALA A 303 -31.57 -9.62 11.57
CA ALA A 303 -32.16 -8.93 10.42
C ALA A 303 -31.64 -7.48 10.28
N TYR A 304 -31.47 -6.77 11.40
CA TYR A 304 -30.88 -5.42 11.40
C TYR A 304 -29.38 -5.42 11.09
N ARG A 305 -28.62 -6.45 11.50
CA ARG A 305 -27.21 -6.64 11.09
C ARG A 305 -27.09 -6.89 9.59
N GLU A 306 -27.96 -7.72 9.03
CA GLU A 306 -28.02 -7.96 7.58
C GLU A 306 -28.35 -6.69 6.80
N LYS A 307 -29.32 -5.90 7.28
CA LYS A 307 -29.63 -4.56 6.73
C LYS A 307 -28.38 -3.67 6.72
N ALA A 308 -27.73 -3.50 7.87
CA ALA A 308 -26.56 -2.64 7.99
C ALA A 308 -25.41 -3.06 7.07
N ASN A 309 -25.17 -4.37 6.91
CA ASN A 309 -24.14 -4.91 6.02
C ASN A 309 -24.47 -4.62 4.54
N LYS A 310 -25.73 -4.78 4.13
CA LYS A 310 -26.17 -4.45 2.76
C LYS A 310 -26.08 -2.95 2.49
N GLU A 311 -26.47 -2.11 3.44
CA GLU A 311 -26.35 -0.63 3.33
C GLU A 311 -24.88 -0.21 3.20
N GLU A 312 -23.98 -0.80 3.98
CA GLU A 312 -22.54 -0.55 3.86
C GLU A 312 -22.03 -1.00 2.49
N LYS A 313 -22.47 -2.17 1.99
CA LYS A 313 -22.08 -2.65 0.66
C LYS A 313 -22.60 -1.75 -0.45
N ILE A 314 -23.83 -1.25 -0.35
CA ILE A 314 -24.38 -0.25 -1.28
C ILE A 314 -23.57 1.04 -1.22
N LYS A 315 -23.19 1.51 -0.04
CA LYS A 315 -22.35 2.70 0.13
C LYS A 315 -21.00 2.51 -0.58
N GLN A 316 -20.36 1.36 -0.40
CA GLN A 316 -19.11 0.99 -1.09
C GLN A 316 -19.29 0.95 -2.61
N LEU A 317 -20.34 0.28 -3.11
CA LEU A 317 -20.63 0.20 -4.55
C LEU A 317 -20.99 1.56 -5.16
N ARG A 318 -21.69 2.43 -4.43
CA ARG A 318 -21.97 3.81 -4.85
C ARG A 318 -20.70 4.64 -4.91
N GLN A 319 -19.77 4.46 -3.96
CA GLN A 319 -18.45 5.09 -4.02
C GLN A 319 -17.63 4.57 -5.21
N GLN A 320 -17.65 3.26 -5.47
CA GLN A 320 -17.03 2.66 -6.64
C GLN A 320 -17.64 3.22 -7.93
N LEU A 321 -18.97 3.30 -8.03
CA LEU A 321 -19.66 3.89 -9.17
C LEU A 321 -19.28 5.36 -9.38
N LYS A 322 -19.11 6.15 -8.31
CA LYS A 322 -18.60 7.54 -8.41
C LYS A 322 -17.16 7.57 -8.96
N LYS A 323 -16.31 6.61 -8.59
CA LYS A 323 -14.95 6.46 -9.15
C LYS A 323 -14.97 5.99 -10.61
N THR A 324 -15.86 5.08 -10.99
CA THR A 324 -16.01 4.58 -12.36
C THR A 324 -16.63 5.64 -13.27
N LYS A 325 -17.61 6.40 -12.79
CA LYS A 325 -18.17 7.60 -13.46
C LYS A 325 -17.21 8.79 -13.50
N ALA A 326 -15.93 8.61 -13.18
CA ALA A 326 -14.89 9.63 -13.32
C ALA A 326 -14.54 9.95 -14.79
N ASP A 327 -15.44 9.67 -15.72
CA ASP A 327 -15.55 10.27 -17.04
C ASP A 327 -15.52 11.80 -17.00
N ILE A 328 -16.09 12.41 -15.95
CA ILE A 328 -15.95 13.85 -15.66
C ILE A 328 -14.50 14.23 -15.36
N ARG A 329 -13.71 13.33 -14.75
CA ARG A 329 -12.33 13.63 -14.32
C ARG A 329 -11.37 13.70 -15.49
N ILE A 330 -11.56 12.92 -16.56
CA ILE A 330 -10.69 12.99 -17.74
C ILE A 330 -10.96 14.28 -18.53
N GLY A 331 -12.24 14.66 -18.72
CA GLY A 331 -12.60 15.96 -19.30
C GLY A 331 -12.13 17.14 -18.44
N THR A 332 -12.28 17.04 -17.12
CA THR A 332 -11.76 18.04 -16.17
C THR A 332 -10.23 18.10 -16.21
N GLU A 333 -9.53 16.96 -16.30
CA GLU A 333 -8.08 16.90 -16.43
C GLU A 333 -7.61 17.55 -17.73
N LEU A 334 -8.28 17.27 -18.85
CA LEU A 334 -8.03 17.93 -20.14
C LEU A 334 -8.16 19.44 -20.01
N PHE A 335 -9.28 19.93 -19.46
CA PHE A 335 -9.50 21.36 -19.25
C PHE A 335 -8.37 21.99 -18.41
N ARG A 336 -8.02 21.37 -17.28
CA ARG A 336 -6.94 21.87 -16.41
C ARG A 336 -5.59 21.87 -17.13
N ARG A 337 -5.30 20.86 -17.97
CA ARG A 337 -4.05 20.80 -18.75
C ARG A 337 -4.02 21.90 -19.81
N LYS A 338 -5.12 22.12 -20.55
CA LYS A 338 -5.27 23.25 -21.48
C LYS A 338 -5.05 24.58 -20.75
N GLU A 339 -5.62 24.74 -19.55
CA GLU A 339 -5.46 25.95 -18.74
C GLU A 339 -3.99 26.21 -18.34
N VAL A 340 -3.24 25.17 -17.99
CA VAL A 340 -1.78 25.28 -17.74
C VAL A 340 -1.05 25.73 -19.01
N LEU A 341 -1.33 25.08 -20.15
CA LEU A 341 -0.70 25.43 -21.43
C LEU A 341 -1.01 26.87 -21.84
N LEU A 342 -2.24 27.34 -21.63
CA LEU A 342 -2.65 28.71 -21.89
C LEU A 342 -1.92 29.69 -20.98
N LYS A 343 -1.93 29.45 -19.67
CA LYS A 343 -1.28 30.32 -18.67
C LYS A 343 0.24 30.40 -18.82
N LEU A 344 0.88 29.35 -19.32
CA LEU A 344 2.32 29.34 -19.60
C LEU A 344 2.67 29.78 -21.04
N GLY A 345 1.66 30.11 -21.86
CA GLY A 345 1.83 30.65 -23.21
C GLY A 345 2.22 29.62 -24.27
N TYR A 346 1.94 28.34 -24.07
CA TYR A 346 2.13 27.29 -25.08
C TYR A 346 1.03 27.29 -26.13
N ILE A 347 -0.19 27.66 -25.74
CA ILE A 347 -1.35 27.81 -26.63
C ILE A 347 -1.98 29.19 -26.44
N LYS A 348 -2.75 29.62 -27.44
CA LYS A 348 -3.60 30.82 -27.40
C LYS A 348 -5.03 30.47 -26.99
N ASP A 349 -5.88 31.48 -26.82
CA ASP A 349 -7.29 31.31 -26.44
C ASP A 349 -8.12 30.50 -27.47
N ASP A 350 -7.67 30.45 -28.73
CA ASP A 350 -8.27 29.65 -29.82
C ASP A 350 -7.68 28.24 -29.94
N ASP A 351 -7.02 27.74 -28.88
CA ASP A 351 -6.29 26.47 -28.84
C ASP A 351 -5.16 26.36 -29.88
N ALA A 352 -4.77 27.45 -30.57
CA ALA A 352 -3.63 27.43 -31.50
C ALA A 352 -2.28 27.43 -30.77
N LEU A 353 -1.35 26.58 -31.22
CA LEU A 353 0.00 26.53 -30.66
C LEU A 353 0.76 27.83 -30.93
N THR A 354 1.42 28.35 -29.90
CA THR A 354 2.45 29.38 -30.03
C THR A 354 3.76 28.75 -30.50
N LYS A 355 4.78 29.58 -30.78
CA LYS A 355 6.14 29.08 -31.06
C LYS A 355 6.66 28.21 -29.91
N LYS A 356 6.40 28.62 -28.66
CA LYS A 356 6.72 27.86 -27.44
C LYS A 356 5.98 26.51 -27.39
N GLY A 357 4.70 26.49 -27.78
CA GLY A 357 3.91 25.27 -27.97
C GLY A 357 4.56 24.28 -28.93
N ARG A 358 5.01 24.76 -30.09
CA ARG A 358 5.64 23.91 -31.12
C ARG A 358 6.99 23.35 -30.69
N ILE A 359 7.77 24.13 -29.92
CA ILE A 359 9.03 23.68 -29.32
C ILE A 359 8.76 22.50 -28.38
N ALA A 360 7.80 22.64 -27.45
CA ALA A 360 7.46 21.57 -26.51
C ALA A 360 6.86 20.32 -27.18
N ALA A 361 6.16 20.47 -28.31
CA ALA A 361 5.60 19.34 -29.05
C ALA A 361 6.69 18.36 -29.57
N GLN A 362 7.93 18.83 -29.74
CA GLN A 362 9.08 18.01 -30.18
C GLN A 362 9.71 17.17 -29.07
N ILE A 363 9.42 17.48 -27.80
CA ILE A 363 10.07 16.85 -26.65
C ILE A 363 9.16 15.75 -26.11
N SER A 364 9.61 14.49 -26.21
CA SER A 364 8.85 13.30 -25.80
C SER A 364 9.60 12.44 -24.78
N THR A 365 10.93 12.51 -24.77
CA THR A 365 11.80 11.65 -23.96
C THR A 365 11.93 12.13 -22.50
N GLY A 366 11.80 13.44 -22.28
CA GLY A 366 11.87 14.10 -20.97
C GLY A 366 10.65 15.00 -20.69
N ASP A 367 10.70 15.79 -19.62
CA ASP A 367 9.63 16.74 -19.27
C ASP A 367 9.59 17.93 -20.24
N GLU A 368 8.57 17.94 -21.09
CA GLU A 368 8.37 18.86 -22.20
C GLU A 368 8.19 20.32 -21.74
N LEU A 369 7.59 20.55 -20.57
CA LEU A 369 7.35 21.89 -20.07
C LEU A 369 8.65 22.47 -19.51
N LEU A 370 9.32 21.73 -18.62
CA LEU A 370 10.52 22.20 -17.96
C LEU A 370 11.68 22.42 -18.93
N LEU A 371 11.91 21.49 -19.86
CA LEU A 371 12.93 21.65 -20.89
C LEU A 371 12.66 22.85 -21.80
N THR A 372 11.38 23.10 -22.14
CA THR A 372 11.01 24.26 -22.95
C THR A 372 11.18 25.58 -22.18
N GLU A 373 10.85 25.64 -20.88
CA GLU A 373 11.11 26.83 -20.07
C GLU A 373 12.61 27.12 -19.94
N LEU A 374 13.45 26.10 -19.80
CA LEU A 374 14.91 26.25 -19.71
C LEU A 374 15.51 26.74 -21.05
N LEU A 375 15.02 26.19 -22.17
CA LEU A 375 15.46 26.58 -23.51
C LEU A 375 15.03 28.01 -23.85
N VAL A 376 13.73 28.33 -23.73
CA VAL A 376 13.18 29.65 -24.07
C VAL A 376 13.61 30.73 -23.06
N GLY A 377 13.86 30.35 -21.80
CA GLY A 377 14.41 31.24 -20.78
C GLY A 377 15.89 31.57 -20.99
N GLY A 378 16.57 30.95 -21.96
CA GLY A 378 17.99 31.17 -22.25
C GLY A 378 18.93 30.62 -21.19
N GLU A 379 18.45 29.75 -20.28
CA GLU A 379 19.29 29.18 -19.22
C GLU A 379 20.30 28.17 -19.79
N LEU A 380 19.90 27.42 -20.83
CA LEU A 380 20.78 26.46 -21.48
C LEU A 380 21.92 27.12 -22.27
N ASP A 381 21.68 28.34 -22.79
CA ASP A 381 22.69 29.09 -23.57
C ASP A 381 23.83 29.62 -22.68
N LYS A 382 23.55 29.89 -21.41
CA LYS A 382 24.55 30.33 -20.42
C LYS A 382 25.56 29.25 -20.04
N VAL A 383 25.27 27.99 -20.34
CA VAL A 383 26.15 26.87 -20.00
C VAL A 383 27.21 26.76 -21.08
N GLU A 384 28.44 27.20 -20.80
CA GLU A 384 29.52 27.24 -21.82
C GLU A 384 29.97 25.83 -22.25
N SER A 385 30.00 24.86 -21.32
CA SER A 385 30.50 23.51 -21.60
C SER A 385 29.42 22.56 -22.14
N ASN A 386 29.68 21.92 -23.28
CA ASN A 386 28.82 20.85 -23.82
C ASN A 386 28.68 19.67 -22.85
N ALA A 387 29.71 19.36 -22.07
CA ALA A 387 29.67 18.29 -21.09
C ALA A 387 28.76 18.63 -19.90
N GLU A 388 28.72 19.89 -19.47
CA GLU A 388 27.79 20.35 -18.43
C GLU A 388 26.35 20.43 -18.94
N LEU A 389 26.16 20.87 -20.20
CA LEU A 389 24.85 20.89 -20.83
C LEU A 389 24.27 19.46 -20.96
N ALA A 390 25.10 18.49 -21.36
CA ALA A 390 24.71 17.08 -21.38
C ALA A 390 24.40 16.55 -19.97
N ALA A 391 25.16 16.96 -18.96
CA ALA A 391 24.91 16.59 -17.57
C ALA A 391 23.54 17.10 -17.08
N ILE A 392 23.16 18.34 -17.41
CA ILE A 392 21.82 18.89 -17.12
C ILE A 392 20.73 18.04 -17.75
N LEU A 393 20.85 17.73 -19.05
CA LEU A 393 19.87 16.92 -19.78
C LEU A 393 19.73 15.49 -19.21
N SER A 394 20.80 14.94 -18.63
CA SER A 394 20.76 13.61 -18.00
C SER A 394 19.75 13.50 -16.85
N CYS A 395 19.44 14.62 -16.16
CA CYS A 395 18.45 14.66 -15.09
C CYS A 395 17.03 14.31 -15.55
N PHE A 396 16.74 14.44 -16.85
CA PHE A 396 15.41 14.22 -17.43
C PHE A 396 15.19 12.78 -17.92
N VAL A 397 16.25 11.97 -17.98
CA VAL A 397 16.22 10.60 -18.52
C VAL A 397 16.71 9.55 -17.52
N CYS A 398 17.24 9.99 -16.38
CA CYS A 398 17.75 9.14 -15.32
C CYS A 398 16.67 8.78 -14.30
N ASP A 399 16.41 7.48 -14.14
CA ASP A 399 15.45 6.96 -13.16
C ASP A 399 16.13 6.44 -11.87
N GLU A 400 17.46 6.44 -11.79
CA GLU A 400 18.22 5.90 -10.66
C GLU A 400 18.28 6.88 -9.47
N PRO A 401 18.15 6.41 -8.21
CA PRO A 401 18.28 7.28 -7.03
C PRO A 401 19.68 7.89 -6.91
N SER A 402 19.75 9.09 -6.32
CA SER A 402 21.01 9.83 -6.17
C SER A 402 21.96 9.12 -5.19
N ALA A 403 23.18 8.81 -5.65
CA ALA A 403 24.18 8.07 -4.86
C ALA A 403 25.47 8.87 -4.57
N GLY A 404 25.62 10.09 -5.10
CA GLY A 404 26.94 10.77 -5.10
C GLY A 404 26.91 12.24 -4.74
N LYS A 405 28.07 12.74 -4.28
CA LYS A 405 28.32 14.19 -4.13
C LYS A 405 28.65 14.78 -5.50
N LEU A 406 27.89 15.79 -5.90
CA LEU A 406 28.14 16.55 -7.12
C LEU A 406 29.22 17.61 -6.89
N SER A 407 29.89 18.02 -7.98
CA SER A 407 30.73 19.22 -7.95
C SER A 407 29.89 20.47 -7.67
N ARG A 408 30.54 21.56 -7.22
CA ARG A 408 29.85 22.83 -6.94
C ARG A 408 29.07 23.34 -8.16
N THR A 409 29.69 23.31 -9.33
CA THR A 409 29.07 23.74 -10.59
C THR A 409 27.84 22.91 -10.95
N LEU A 410 27.91 21.57 -10.88
CA LEU A 410 26.74 20.72 -11.15
C LEU A 410 25.64 20.89 -10.10
N THR A 411 26.01 21.14 -8.85
CA THR A 411 25.05 21.43 -7.78
C THR A 411 24.28 22.71 -8.07
N ASP A 412 24.93 23.73 -8.60
CA ASP A 412 24.28 25.01 -8.93
C ASP A 412 23.36 24.87 -10.15
N HIS A 413 23.76 24.09 -11.17
CA HIS A 413 22.87 23.71 -12.27
C HIS A 413 21.65 22.92 -11.80
N LEU A 414 21.81 21.97 -10.88
CA LEU A 414 20.69 21.20 -10.32
C LEU A 414 19.71 22.11 -9.56
N LYS A 415 20.21 23.06 -8.77
CA LYS A 415 19.37 24.05 -8.09
C LYS A 415 18.56 24.89 -9.07
N LEU A 416 19.15 25.27 -10.21
CA LEU A 416 18.46 26.00 -11.26
C LEU A 416 17.28 25.18 -11.81
N ILE A 417 17.51 23.91 -12.17
CA ILE A 417 16.46 22.99 -12.64
C ILE A 417 15.35 22.88 -11.58
N HIS A 418 15.71 22.62 -10.32
CA HIS A 418 14.75 22.49 -9.22
C HIS A 418 13.93 23.77 -9.01
N ASN A 419 14.53 24.95 -9.16
CA ASN A 419 13.82 26.22 -9.03
C ASN A 419 12.78 26.41 -10.14
N TYR A 420 13.11 26.04 -11.38
CA TYR A 420 12.15 26.06 -12.48
C TYR A 420 11.06 25.00 -12.29
N ALA A 421 11.42 23.78 -11.90
CA ALA A 421 10.47 22.71 -11.59
C ALA A 421 9.45 23.15 -10.53
N LYS A 422 9.90 23.82 -9.45
CA LYS A 422 9.00 24.39 -8.43
C LYS A 422 8.06 25.45 -8.99
N LYS A 423 8.54 26.34 -9.87
CA LYS A 423 7.70 27.37 -10.51
C LYS A 423 6.60 26.73 -11.36
N ILE A 424 6.96 25.74 -12.18
CA ILE A 424 6.02 25.00 -13.03
C ILE A 424 5.03 24.24 -12.14
N ALA A 425 5.50 23.52 -11.12
CA ALA A 425 4.65 22.75 -10.23
C ALA A 425 3.60 23.63 -9.53
N ARG A 426 3.99 24.82 -9.08
CA ARG A 426 3.06 25.80 -8.50
C ARG A 426 2.04 26.29 -9.51
N GLN A 427 2.44 26.48 -10.77
CA GLN A 427 1.51 26.88 -11.82
C GLN A 427 0.51 25.77 -12.15
N ILE A 428 0.97 24.52 -12.19
CA ILE A 428 0.11 23.34 -12.34
C ILE A 428 -0.89 23.27 -11.18
N ASN A 429 -0.43 23.39 -9.94
CA ASN A 429 -1.28 23.37 -8.76
C ASN A 429 -2.34 24.49 -8.74
N LYS A 430 -2.02 25.70 -9.24
CA LYS A 430 -2.99 26.79 -9.37
C LYS A 430 -4.15 26.49 -10.31
N THR A 431 -4.01 25.52 -11.21
CA THR A 431 -5.10 25.05 -12.10
C THR A 431 -5.89 23.88 -11.50
N GLY A 432 -5.59 23.47 -10.27
CA GLY A 432 -6.31 22.40 -9.57
C GLY A 432 -5.86 20.98 -9.93
N GLN A 433 -4.75 20.80 -10.64
CA GLN A 433 -4.07 19.51 -10.73
C GLN A 433 -3.24 19.34 -9.46
N GLU A 434 -3.81 18.71 -8.43
CA GLU A 434 -3.17 18.50 -7.13
C GLU A 434 -1.92 17.60 -7.26
N ILE A 435 -0.77 18.21 -7.59
CA ILE A 435 0.53 17.55 -7.65
C ILE A 435 1.36 17.90 -6.41
N VAL A 436 2.15 16.93 -5.94
CA VAL A 436 3.07 17.14 -4.83
C VAL A 436 4.33 17.83 -5.37
N GLU A 437 4.56 19.10 -4.98
CA GLU A 437 5.71 19.90 -5.48
C GLU A 437 7.04 19.19 -5.27
N GLY A 438 7.24 18.55 -4.11
CA GLY A 438 8.45 17.80 -3.80
C GLY A 438 8.68 16.62 -4.76
N GLU A 439 7.66 15.78 -4.96
CA GLU A 439 7.77 14.61 -5.86
C GLU A 439 8.07 15.00 -7.31
N TYR A 440 7.49 16.13 -7.78
CA TYR A 440 7.79 16.62 -9.12
C TYR A 440 9.24 17.09 -9.25
N VAL A 441 9.76 17.82 -8.26
CA VAL A 441 11.16 18.28 -8.25
C VAL A 441 12.12 17.11 -8.14
N ASP A 442 11.83 16.15 -7.26
CA ASP A 442 12.67 14.98 -7.01
C ASP A 442 12.64 13.96 -8.16
N SER A 443 11.74 14.13 -9.14
CA SER A 443 11.72 13.34 -10.37
C SER A 443 12.92 13.61 -11.27
N PHE A 444 13.59 14.76 -11.12
CA PHE A 444 14.77 15.14 -11.90
C PHE A 444 16.06 14.72 -11.19
N LYS A 445 16.56 13.52 -11.52
CA LYS A 445 17.59 12.85 -10.69
C LYS A 445 19.02 13.19 -11.14
N PRO A 446 19.90 13.65 -10.24
CA PRO A 446 21.25 14.05 -10.61
C PRO A 446 22.26 12.89 -10.71
N SER A 447 21.82 11.66 -10.49
CA SER A 447 22.66 10.48 -10.24
C SER A 447 23.71 10.22 -11.32
N LEU A 448 23.41 10.59 -12.57
CA LEU A 448 24.29 10.39 -13.72
C LEU A 448 24.93 11.66 -14.26
N MET A 449 24.73 12.84 -13.63
CA MET A 449 25.29 14.10 -14.13
C MET A 449 26.81 14.05 -14.27
N ASP A 450 27.50 13.53 -13.25
CA ASP A 450 28.97 13.48 -13.24
C ASP A 450 29.50 12.46 -14.26
N ALA A 451 28.87 11.29 -14.34
CA ALA A 451 29.22 10.24 -15.29
C ALA A 451 29.03 10.71 -16.75
N VAL A 452 27.93 11.39 -17.05
CA VAL A 452 27.65 11.96 -18.36
C VAL A 452 28.65 13.07 -18.71
N ARG A 453 28.97 13.96 -17.76
CA ARG A 453 29.99 15.00 -17.97
C ARG A 453 31.34 14.38 -18.35
N GLN A 454 31.78 13.36 -17.60
CA GLN A 454 33.03 12.65 -17.89
C GLN A 454 32.97 11.90 -19.23
N TRP A 455 31.83 11.29 -19.56
CA TRP A 455 31.64 10.59 -20.83
C TRP A 455 31.76 11.53 -22.03
N VAL A 456 31.09 12.68 -21.99
CA VAL A 456 31.14 13.67 -23.08
C VAL A 456 32.56 14.25 -23.24
N ASN A 457 33.33 14.32 -22.16
CA ASN A 457 34.75 14.71 -22.18
C ASN A 457 35.72 13.59 -22.66
N GLY A 458 35.22 12.44 -23.12
CA GLY A 458 36.06 11.38 -23.70
C GLY A 458 36.64 10.37 -22.71
N VAL A 459 36.20 10.37 -21.44
CA VAL A 459 36.68 9.38 -20.45
C VAL A 459 36.25 7.96 -20.85
N ALA A 460 37.17 6.99 -20.76
CA ALA A 460 36.88 5.60 -21.09
C ALA A 460 35.79 5.00 -20.20
N PHE A 461 34.94 4.13 -20.75
CA PHE A 461 33.79 3.55 -20.02
C PHE A 461 34.20 2.84 -18.73
N ALA A 462 35.29 2.06 -18.78
CA ALA A 462 35.83 1.37 -17.61
C ALA A 462 36.27 2.30 -16.46
N ALA A 463 36.65 3.55 -16.76
CA ALA A 463 36.99 4.53 -15.74
C ALA A 463 35.74 5.17 -15.11
N LEU A 464 34.65 5.32 -15.87
CA LEU A 464 33.37 5.80 -15.33
C LEU A 464 32.84 4.86 -14.24
N LEU A 465 32.90 3.55 -14.49
CA LEU A 465 32.40 2.52 -13.56
C LEU A 465 33.10 2.53 -12.20
N LYS A 466 34.37 2.96 -12.15
CA LYS A 466 35.12 3.06 -10.89
C LYS A 466 34.64 4.18 -9.99
N ASN A 467 33.95 5.17 -10.56
CA ASN A 467 33.54 6.40 -9.88
C ASN A 467 32.02 6.43 -9.61
N THR A 468 31.30 5.35 -9.90
CA THR A 468 29.84 5.27 -9.75
C THR A 468 29.42 3.92 -9.18
N ASP A 469 28.51 3.94 -8.21
CA ASP A 469 27.88 2.71 -7.68
C ASP A 469 26.71 2.21 -8.54
N LEU A 470 26.55 2.76 -9.75
CA LEU A 470 25.47 2.44 -10.67
C LEU A 470 25.84 1.27 -11.57
N TYR A 471 24.87 0.40 -11.84
CA TYR A 471 25.05 -0.71 -12.78
C TYR A 471 25.36 -0.20 -14.19
N GLU A 472 26.24 -0.92 -14.91
CA GLU A 472 26.68 -0.60 -16.26
C GLU A 472 25.50 -0.41 -17.22
N GLY A 473 24.51 -1.30 -17.11
CA GLY A 473 23.29 -1.27 -17.94
C GLY A 473 22.46 -0.01 -17.72
N SER A 474 22.42 0.53 -16.50
CA SER A 474 21.71 1.78 -16.19
C SER A 474 22.39 2.98 -16.85
N ILE A 475 23.73 3.01 -16.86
CA ILE A 475 24.50 4.06 -17.54
C ILE A 475 24.26 3.99 -19.05
N VAL A 476 24.37 2.81 -19.66
CA VAL A 476 24.14 2.61 -21.10
C VAL A 476 22.72 3.01 -21.50
N ARG A 477 21.71 2.62 -20.72
CA ARG A 477 20.31 3.00 -20.96
C ARG A 477 20.11 4.51 -20.87
N CYS A 478 20.70 5.15 -19.87
CA CYS A 478 20.63 6.61 -19.72
C CYS A 478 21.28 7.33 -20.91
N LEU A 479 22.48 6.92 -21.33
CA LEU A 479 23.18 7.52 -22.47
C LEU A 479 22.40 7.36 -23.78
N ARG A 480 21.73 6.23 -23.99
CA ARG A 480 20.85 6.03 -25.15
C ARG A 480 19.63 6.95 -25.12
N ARG A 481 18.93 7.05 -23.99
CA ARG A 481 17.81 8.00 -23.83
C ARG A 481 18.27 9.45 -23.94
N LEU A 482 19.47 9.75 -23.47
CA LEU A 482 20.07 11.07 -23.59
C LEU A 482 20.37 11.42 -25.06
N GLU A 483 20.80 10.45 -25.87
CA GLU A 483 20.96 10.63 -27.33
C GLU A 483 19.63 10.97 -27.99
N GLU A 484 18.55 10.27 -27.64
CA GLU A 484 17.20 10.57 -28.13
C GLU A 484 16.75 11.97 -27.69
N LEU A 485 16.93 12.30 -26.40
CA LEU A 485 16.57 13.61 -25.87
C LEU A 485 17.38 14.74 -26.53
N THR A 486 18.69 14.58 -26.74
CA THR A 486 19.52 15.60 -27.40
C THR A 486 19.09 15.83 -28.85
N LYS A 487 18.66 14.77 -29.55
CA LYS A 487 18.06 14.90 -30.89
C LYS A 487 16.75 15.69 -30.86
N GLU A 488 15.87 15.42 -29.91
CA GLU A 488 14.62 16.17 -29.71
C GLU A 488 14.89 17.64 -29.37
N MET A 489 15.87 17.91 -28.49
CA MET A 489 16.29 19.25 -28.11
C MET A 489 16.90 20.01 -29.30
N GLY A 490 17.65 19.35 -30.18
CA GLY A 490 18.13 19.94 -31.43
C GLY A 490 16.99 20.37 -32.36
N ALA A 491 15.98 19.52 -32.55
CA ALA A 491 14.79 19.86 -33.32
C ALA A 491 13.99 21.02 -32.68
N ALA A 492 13.84 20.99 -31.35
CA ALA A 492 13.19 22.04 -30.58
C ALA A 492 13.94 23.39 -30.69
N ALA A 493 15.27 23.38 -30.63
CA ALA A 493 16.13 24.54 -30.81
C ALA A 493 16.00 25.12 -32.23
N SER A 494 15.94 24.27 -33.24
CA SER A 494 15.74 24.66 -34.63
C SER A 494 14.41 25.41 -34.84
N ILE A 495 13.30 24.86 -34.32
CA ILE A 495 12.00 25.55 -34.34
C ILE A 495 12.05 26.86 -33.56
N GLY A 496 12.80 26.88 -32.46
CA GLY A 496 13.05 28.07 -31.64
C GLY A 496 13.87 29.16 -32.35
N GLY A 497 14.63 28.82 -33.38
CA GLY A 497 15.63 29.71 -34.00
C GLY A 497 16.89 29.86 -33.16
N PHE A 498 17.17 28.91 -32.27
CA PHE A 498 18.36 28.87 -31.43
C PHE A 498 19.48 28.06 -32.11
N ASN A 499 19.96 28.55 -33.27
CA ASN A 499 20.88 27.82 -34.13
C ASN A 499 22.17 27.39 -33.38
N HIS A 500 22.72 28.27 -32.54
CA HIS A 500 23.89 27.95 -31.71
C HIS A 500 23.64 26.75 -30.78
N LEU A 501 22.48 26.69 -30.13
CA LEU A 501 22.14 25.56 -29.27
C LEU A 501 21.85 24.29 -30.07
N GLN A 502 21.27 24.41 -31.27
CA GLN A 502 21.08 23.28 -32.18
C GLN A 502 22.42 22.60 -32.50
N ASP A 503 23.41 23.38 -32.94
CA ASP A 503 24.75 22.87 -33.28
C ASP A 503 25.39 22.18 -32.06
N ARG A 504 25.27 22.80 -30.88
CA ARG A 504 25.79 22.22 -29.63
C ARG A 504 25.10 20.92 -29.23
N PHE A 505 23.79 20.79 -29.45
CA PHE A 505 23.09 19.54 -29.18
C PHE A 505 23.53 18.44 -30.14
N ASP A 506 23.80 18.76 -31.41
CA ASP A 506 24.36 17.82 -32.39
C ASP A 506 25.80 17.40 -32.04
N ASP A 507 26.62 18.32 -31.53
CA ASP A 507 27.96 18.02 -31.02
C ASP A 507 27.90 17.08 -29.81
N ILE A 508 27.03 17.37 -28.83
CA ILE A 508 26.81 16.52 -27.66
C ILE A 508 26.37 15.13 -28.09
N ARG A 509 25.42 15.05 -29.03
CA ARG A 509 24.91 13.79 -29.56
C ARG A 509 26.02 12.97 -30.20
N THR A 510 26.93 13.61 -30.93
CA THR A 510 28.11 12.95 -31.53
C THR A 510 29.10 12.48 -30.46
N ALA A 511 29.35 13.30 -29.43
CA ALA A 511 30.24 12.94 -28.32
C ALA A 511 29.70 11.78 -27.45
N ILE A 512 28.38 11.66 -27.32
CA ILE A 512 27.72 10.55 -26.62
C ILE A 512 27.86 9.24 -27.40
N LYS A 513 27.77 9.30 -28.73
CA LYS A 513 27.80 8.14 -29.64
C LYS A 513 29.19 7.56 -29.88
N ARG A 514 29.76 6.92 -28.85
CA ARG A 514 31.04 6.21 -28.99
C ARG A 514 31.09 4.91 -28.21
N ASP A 515 32.06 4.08 -28.59
CA ASP A 515 32.42 2.83 -27.92
C ASP A 515 31.23 1.86 -27.67
N ILE A 516 31.36 1.07 -26.61
CA ILE A 516 30.47 -0.04 -26.23
C ILE A 516 29.00 0.36 -26.02
N VAL A 517 28.73 1.63 -25.71
CA VAL A 517 27.39 2.14 -25.41
C VAL A 517 26.46 2.08 -26.64
N PHE A 518 27.05 2.17 -27.83
CA PHE A 518 26.33 2.13 -29.11
C PHE A 518 26.73 0.94 -30.00
N ALA A 519 27.30 -0.11 -29.41
CA ALA A 519 27.51 -1.36 -30.12
C ALA A 519 26.17 -1.90 -30.66
N ALA A 520 26.20 -2.44 -31.89
CA ALA A 520 25.04 -3.05 -32.51
C ALA A 520 24.54 -4.24 -31.67
N SER A 521 23.22 -4.42 -31.61
CA SER A 521 22.64 -5.62 -31.04
C SER A 521 23.15 -6.85 -31.78
N LEU A 522 23.42 -7.94 -31.07
CA LEU A 522 23.76 -9.23 -31.68
C LEU A 522 22.59 -9.87 -32.48
N TYR A 523 21.40 -9.26 -32.41
CA TYR A 523 20.18 -9.67 -33.11
C TYR A 523 19.88 -8.84 -34.37
N LEU A 524 20.81 -7.97 -34.80
CA LEU A 524 20.69 -7.17 -36.04
C LEU A 524 21.23 -7.91 -37.25
#